data_AF-A0A2E9UZ00-F1
#
_entry.id   AF-A0A2E9UZ00-F1
#
_cell.length_a   1.000
_cell.length_b   1.000
_cell.length_c   1.000
_cell.angle_alpha   90.00
_cell.angle_beta   90.00
_cell.angle_gamma   90.00
#
_symmetry.space_group_name_H-M   'P 1'
#
loop_
_entity.id
_entity.type
_entity.pdbx_description
1 polymer ?
#
loop_
_entity_poly.entity_id
_entity_poly.type
_entity_poly.pdbx_seq_one_letter_code
_entity_poly.pdbx_strand_id
1 'polypeptide(L)' 'MVSENNSQYDVIVIGAGVAGLYQLFKLRQLKLKALVIEAGDNVGGTWYWNRYPGARFDSESWSYGYSFSKE' A
#
# COMPACT_ATOMS: atom_id res chain seq x y z
N MET A 1 19.77 -21.40 -16.67
CA MET A 1 18.32 -21.73 -16.69
C MET A 1 17.67 -20.91 -15.60
N VAL A 2 16.97 -19.83 -15.95
CA VAL A 2 16.16 -19.08 -15.00
C VAL A 2 14.83 -19.83 -14.90
N SER A 3 14.50 -20.36 -13.74
CA SER A 3 13.21 -21.00 -13.49
C SER A 3 12.12 -19.93 -13.60
N GLU A 4 11.22 -20.06 -14.58
CA GLU A 4 9.98 -19.27 -14.64
C GLU A 4 9.13 -19.61 -13.42
N ASN A 5 9.20 -18.77 -12.38
CA ASN A 5 8.27 -18.81 -11.27
C ASN A 5 6.94 -18.21 -11.75
N ASN A 6 6.09 -19.05 -12.35
CA ASN A 6 4.73 -18.68 -12.72
C ASN A 6 3.85 -18.58 -11.46
N SER A 7 4.14 -17.58 -10.62
CA SER A 7 3.35 -17.30 -9.43
C SER A 7 2.04 -16.67 -9.86
N GLN A 8 0.99 -17.48 -9.96
CA GLN A 8 -0.37 -16.99 -10.20
C GLN A 8 -0.85 -16.23 -8.96
N TYR A 9 -1.31 -15.00 -9.15
CA TYR A 9 -1.95 -14.15 -8.14
C TYR A 9 -3.39 -13.89 -8.56
N ASP A 10 -4.30 -13.81 -7.58
CA ASP A 10 -5.69 -13.46 -7.84
C ASP A 10 -5.83 -11.97 -8.16
N VAL A 11 -5.02 -11.14 -7.50
CA VAL A 11 -5.03 -9.68 -7.65
C VAL A 11 -3.60 -9.13 -7.55
N ILE A 12 -3.28 -8.18 -8.42
CA ILE A 12 -2.07 -7.37 -8.33
C ILE A 12 -2.49 -5.92 -8.07
N VAL A 13 -1.93 -5.32 -7.02
CA VAL A 13 -2.13 -3.92 -6.64
C VAL A 13 -0.85 -3.15 -6.98
N ILE A 14 -0.99 -2.04 -7.69
CA ILE A 14 0.13 -1.16 -8.05
C ILE A 14 0.14 0.05 -7.12
N GLY A 15 1.24 0.22 -6.40
CA GLY A 15 1.46 1.26 -5.39
C GLY A 15 1.21 0.78 -3.96
N ALA A 16 2.16 1.04 -3.07
CA ALA A 16 2.11 0.80 -1.63
C ALA A 16 1.90 2.10 -0.82
N GLY A 17 1.05 2.99 -1.33
CA GLY A 17 0.51 4.13 -0.59
C GLY A 17 -0.70 3.78 0.27
N VAL A 18 -1.37 4.80 0.83
CA VAL A 18 -2.53 4.65 1.72
C VAL A 18 -3.64 3.77 1.08
N ALA A 19 -3.95 3.96 -0.20
CA ALA A 19 -4.96 3.14 -0.86
C ALA A 19 -4.50 1.68 -1.05
N GLY A 20 -3.27 1.47 -1.53
CA GLY A 20 -2.75 0.14 -1.85
C GLY A 20 -2.58 -0.76 -0.62
N LEU A 21 -2.11 -0.19 0.50
CA LEU A 21 -2.01 -0.91 1.76
C LEU A 21 -3.37 -1.35 2.30
N TYR A 22 -4.37 -0.47 2.23
CA TYR A 22 -5.73 -0.82 2.66
C TYR A 22 -6.39 -1.85 1.73
N GLN A 23 -6.15 -1.74 0.42
CA GLN A 23 -6.60 -2.72 -0.55
C GLN A 23 -6.00 -4.09 -0.27
N LEU A 24 -4.69 -4.18 -0.03
CA LEU A 24 -4.03 -5.44 0.36
C LEU A 24 -4.62 -6.00 1.66
N PHE A 25 -4.85 -5.16 2.67
CA PHE A 25 -5.49 -5.56 3.91
C PHE A 25 -6.87 -6.20 3.66
N LYS A 26 -7.72 -5.58 2.84
CA LYS A 26 -9.04 -6.13 2.48
C LYS A 26 -8.96 -7.42 1.66
N LEU A 27 -8.06 -7.50 0.68
CA LEU A 27 -7.87 -8.71 -0.12
C LEU A 27 -7.42 -9.90 0.74
N ARG A 28 -6.57 -9.66 1.77
CA ARG A 28 -6.19 -10.68 2.74
C ARG A 28 -7.39 -11.16 3.58
N GLN A 29 -8.30 -10.27 3.98
CA GLN A 29 -9.54 -10.67 4.67
C GLN A 29 -10.44 -11.56 3.79
N LEU A 30 -10.41 -11.35 2.47
CA LEU A 30 -11.11 -12.19 1.49
C LEU A 30 -10.36 -13.49 1.15
N LYS A 31 -9.20 -13.75 1.78
CA LYS A 31 -8.34 -14.91 1.52
C LYS A 31 -7.85 -15.02 0.08
N LEU A 32 -7.73 -13.89 -0.62
CA LEU A 32 -7.18 -13.83 -1.98
C LEU A 32 -5.66 -13.72 -1.92
N LYS A 33 -4.97 -14.39 -2.85
CA LYS A 33 -3.53 -14.32 -3.04
C LYS A 33 -3.19 -13.03 -3.80
N ALA A 34 -2.85 -11.98 -3.07
CA ALA A 34 -2.55 -10.66 -3.62
C ALA A 34 -1.05 -10.32 -3.59
N LEU A 35 -0.58 -9.63 -4.64
CA LEU A 35 0.75 -9.01 -4.71
C LEU A 35 0.61 -7.48 -4.75
N VAL A 36 1.43 -6.77 -3.99
CA VAL A 36 1.60 -5.32 -4.14
C VAL A 36 2.96 -5.07 -4.79
N ILE A 37 2.98 -4.23 -5.82
CA ILE A 37 4.21 -3.77 -6.48
C ILE A 37 4.31 -2.26 -6.26
N GLU A 38 5.41 -1.81 -5.68
CA GLU A 38 5.71 -0.39 -5.44
C GLU A 38 6.98 -0.01 -6.21
N ALA A 39 7.01 1.20 -6.74
CA ALA A 39 8.17 1.73 -7.45
C ALA A 39 9.29 2.15 -6.49
N GLY A 40 8.94 2.57 -5.27
CA GLY A 40 9.89 2.95 -4.23
C GLY A 40 10.40 1.75 -3.43
N ASP A 41 11.47 1.98 -2.67
CA ASP A 41 12.08 0.94 -1.84
C ASP A 41 11.32 0.68 -0.53
N ASN A 42 10.26 1.45 -0.26
CA ASN A 42 9.42 1.29 0.94
C ASN A 42 7.99 1.79 0.71
N VAL A 43 7.12 1.49 1.67
CA VAL A 43 5.72 1.90 1.67
C VAL A 43 5.57 3.39 1.99
N GLY A 44 4.40 3.96 1.64
CA GLY A 44 4.01 5.31 2.00
C GLY A 44 3.47 6.13 0.83
N GLY A 45 3.75 5.71 -0.42
CA GLY A 45 3.29 6.41 -1.63
C GLY A 45 3.75 7.87 -1.63
N THR A 46 2.81 8.80 -1.72
CA THR A 46 3.09 10.24 -1.67
C THR A 46 3.99 10.63 -0.48
N TRP A 47 3.77 10.05 0.70
CA TRP A 47 4.56 10.36 1.91
C TRP A 47 5.97 9.75 1.91
N TYR A 48 6.17 8.69 1.12
CA TYR A 48 7.50 8.13 0.92
C TYR A 48 8.34 9.04 0.01
N TRP A 49 7.76 9.48 -1.12
CA TRP A 49 8.46 10.26 -2.14
C TRP A 49 8.63 11.74 -1.78
N ASN A 50 7.64 12.36 -1.14
CA ASN A 50 7.63 13.80 -0.88
C ASN A 50 8.12 14.10 0.54
N ARG A 51 9.41 14.44 0.65
CA ARG A 51 10.08 14.76 1.94
C ARG A 51 10.74 16.15 1.92
N TYR A 52 10.10 17.10 1.27
CA TYR A 52 10.55 18.49 1.28
C TYR A 52 10.25 19.16 2.64
N PRO A 53 11.01 20.19 3.05
CA PRO A 53 10.75 20.91 4.29
C PRO A 53 9.33 21.49 4.33
N GLY A 54 8.57 21.18 5.38
CA GLY A 54 7.19 21.64 5.54
C GLY A 54 6.12 20.77 4.86
N ALA A 55 6.49 19.60 4.33
CA ALA A 55 5.51 18.62 3.84
C ALA A 55 4.48 18.27 4.93
N ARG A 56 3.20 18.46 4.60
CA ARG A 56 2.04 18.25 5.47
C ARG A 56 0.80 17.97 4.62
N PHE A 57 -0.26 17.46 5.25
CA PHE A 57 -1.58 17.39 4.65
C PHE A 57 -2.46 18.48 5.24
N ASP A 58 -3.50 18.86 4.50
CA ASP A 58 -4.39 19.96 4.86
C ASP A 58 -5.70 19.50 5.52
N SER A 59 -5.76 18.24 5.95
CA SER A 59 -6.89 17.69 6.71
C SER A 59 -6.54 17.62 8.20
N GLU A 60 -7.54 17.49 9.06
CA GLU A 60 -7.32 17.21 10.46
C GLU A 60 -6.73 15.81 10.65
N SER A 61 -5.78 15.66 11.58
CA SER A 61 -5.05 14.39 11.75
C SER A 61 -5.94 13.18 12.06
N TRP A 62 -7.10 13.40 12.70
CA TRP A 62 -8.04 12.32 13.02
C TRP A 62 -8.86 11.86 11.81
N SER A 63 -9.00 12.69 10.77
CA SER A 63 -9.73 12.33 9.54
C SER A 63 -8.81 11.65 8.52
N TYR A 64 -7.51 11.96 8.53
CA TYR A 64 -6.52 11.39 7.63
C TYR A 64 -5.76 10.20 8.27
N GLY A 65 -6.51 9.16 8.62
CA GLY A 65 -5.98 7.92 9.21
C GLY A 65 -6.86 6.71 8.88
N TYR A 66 -6.36 5.52 9.20
CA TYR A 66 -7.17 4.31 9.07
C TYR A 66 -8.07 4.12 10.29
N SER A 67 -9.33 3.76 10.04
CA SER A 67 -10.31 3.46 11.09
C SER A 67 -10.57 1.96 11.29
N PHE A 68 -9.88 1.09 10.54
CA PHE A 68 -10.09 -0.36 10.63
C PHE A 68 -9.41 -0.99 11.85
N SER A 69 -8.38 -0.33 12.39
CA SER A 69 -7.66 -0.74 13.61
C SER A 69 -8.07 0.19 14.75
N LYS A 70 -8.13 -0.36 15.96
CA LYS A 70 -8.39 0.42 17.18
C LYS A 70 -7.11 0.97 17.81
N GLU A 71 -5.98 0.34 17.49
CA GLU A 71 -4.62 0.83 17.77
C GLU A 71 -4.29 1.99 16.82
#